data_AF-D8QPD0-F1
#
_entry.id   AF-D8QPD0-F1
#
_cell.length_a   1.000
_cell.length_b   1.000
_cell.length_c   1.000
_cell.angle_alpha   90.00
_cell.angle_beta   90.00
_cell.angle_gamma   90.00
#
_symmetry.space_group_name_H-M   'P 1'
#
loop_
_entity.id
_entity.type
_entity.pdbx_description
1 polymer ?
#
loop_
_entity_poly.entity_id
_entity_poly.type
_entity_poly.pdbx_seq_one_letter_code
_entity_poly.pdbx_strand_id
1 'polypeptide(L)'
;NSSSESEDWGEEPWTVDCPCGVTFDDGEEMVECDECGVWVHTSCCQVSKSVSTYVCDKCKEKKRKEREESEVAQLLVELPGKSVSFD
;
A
#
# COMPACT_ATOMS: atom_id res chain seq x y z
N ASN A 1 -46.91 -17.30 3.65
CA ASN A 1 -46.45 -16.15 4.45
C ASN A 1 -45.27 -16.60 5.29
N SER A 2 -44.05 -16.49 4.75
CA SER A 2 -42.80 -16.64 5.50
C SER A 2 -41.73 -15.83 4.77
N SER A 3 -41.41 -14.65 5.33
CA SER A 3 -40.24 -13.80 5.03
C SER A 3 -38.97 -14.66 4.87
N SER A 4 -38.05 -14.47 3.93
CA SER A 4 -37.42 -13.26 3.40
C SER A 4 -36.86 -12.35 4.49
N GLU A 5 -36.12 -12.91 5.43
CA GLU A 5 -35.12 -12.20 6.22
C GLU A 5 -33.76 -12.54 5.62
N SER A 6 -33.38 -11.75 4.61
CA SER A 6 -32.01 -11.65 4.13
C SER A 6 -31.20 -11.00 5.24
N GLU A 7 -30.64 -11.81 6.13
CA GLU A 7 -29.55 -11.38 7.00
C GLU A 7 -28.34 -11.11 6.10
N ASP A 8 -28.18 -9.85 5.73
CA ASP A 8 -27.00 -9.24 5.13
C ASP A 8 -25.82 -9.46 6.10
N TRP A 9 -25.20 -10.64 6.02
CA TRP A 9 -23.94 -10.91 6.68
C TRP A 9 -22.89 -10.10 5.94
N GLY A 10 -22.64 -8.89 6.46
CA GLY A 10 -21.70 -7.92 5.93
C GLY A 10 -20.32 -8.53 5.71
N GLU A 11 -20.07 -8.96 4.48
CA GLU A 11 -18.73 -9.25 4.01
C GLU A 11 -18.04 -7.89 3.93
N GLU A 12 -17.25 -7.55 4.96
CA GLU A 12 -16.41 -6.36 4.90
C GLU A 12 -15.58 -6.47 3.61
N PRO A 13 -15.70 -5.51 2.67
CA PRO A 13 -15.13 -5.68 1.35
C PRO A 13 -13.60 -5.70 1.45
N TRP A 14 -13.01 -6.90 1.42
CA TRP A 14 -11.57 -7.05 1.32
C TRP A 14 -11.11 -6.49 -0.03
N THR A 15 -10.25 -5.48 0.03
CA THR A 15 -9.80 -4.77 -1.17
C THR A 15 -8.66 -5.53 -1.83
N VAL A 16 -8.92 -6.10 -3.00
CA VAL A 16 -7.93 -6.73 -3.86
C VAL A 16 -7.33 -5.67 -4.80
N ASP A 17 -6.02 -5.41 -4.71
CA ASP A 17 -5.29 -4.48 -5.59
C ASP A 17 -4.03 -5.16 -6.13
N CYS A 18 -4.21 -6.22 -6.93
CA CYS A 18 -3.08 -6.95 -7.48
C CYS A 18 -2.53 -6.21 -8.72
N PRO A 19 -1.19 -6.11 -8.90
CA PRO A 19 -0.60 -5.46 -10.08
C PRO A 19 -0.93 -6.15 -11.42
N CYS A 20 -1.47 -7.38 -11.40
CA CYS A 20 -2.00 -8.02 -12.62
C CYS A 20 -3.31 -7.40 -13.13
N GLY A 21 -3.97 -6.54 -12.34
CA GLY A 21 -5.25 -5.90 -12.67
C GLY A 21 -6.48 -6.68 -12.21
N VAL A 22 -6.28 -7.80 -11.51
CA VAL A 22 -7.35 -8.55 -10.85
C VAL A 22 -7.86 -7.79 -9.63
N THR A 23 -9.18 -7.77 -9.47
CA THR A 23 -9.89 -7.16 -8.35
C THR A 23 -10.83 -8.15 -7.62
N PHE A 24 -10.73 -9.44 -7.91
CA PHE A 24 -11.55 -10.50 -7.29
C PHE A 24 -10.68 -11.73 -6.97
N ASP A 25 -11.20 -12.67 -6.19
CA ASP A 25 -10.49 -13.93 -5.92
C ASP A 25 -10.61 -14.87 -7.13
N ASP A 26 -9.54 -14.99 -7.91
CA ASP A 26 -9.43 -15.92 -9.05
C ASP A 26 -9.07 -17.37 -8.60
N GLY A 27 -8.97 -17.62 -7.29
CA GLY A 27 -8.53 -18.89 -6.71
C GLY A 27 -7.01 -19.08 -6.65
N GLU A 28 -6.22 -18.03 -6.87
CA GLU A 28 -4.77 -18.04 -6.66
C GLU A 28 -4.40 -17.73 -5.20
N GLU A 29 -3.20 -18.13 -4.76
CA GLU A 29 -2.72 -17.83 -3.40
C GLU A 29 -2.51 -16.30 -3.22
N MET A 30 -3.34 -15.68 -2.38
CA MET A 30 -3.26 -14.26 -2.04
C MET A 30 -2.54 -14.00 -0.72
N VAL A 31 -1.98 -12.80 -0.57
CA VAL A 31 -1.39 -12.31 0.67
C VAL A 31 -1.82 -10.87 0.92
N GLU A 32 -2.09 -10.55 2.18
CA GLU A 32 -2.43 -9.22 2.64
C GLU A 32 -1.17 -8.37 2.88
N CYS A 33 -1.21 -7.11 2.47
CA CYS A 33 -0.13 -6.16 2.74
C CYS A 33 -0.23 -5.58 4.16
N ASP A 34 0.83 -5.73 4.95
CA ASP A 34 0.91 -5.25 6.34
C ASP A 34 0.81 -3.71 6.48
N GLU A 35 1.11 -2.97 5.42
CA GLU A 35 1.06 -1.49 5.44
C GLU A 35 -0.29 -0.89 5.03
N CYS A 36 -1.03 -1.55 4.13
CA CYS A 36 -2.25 -0.98 3.55
C CYS A 36 -3.46 -1.91 3.58
N GLY A 37 -3.30 -3.15 4.05
CA GLY A 37 -4.39 -4.13 4.18
C GLY A 37 -4.95 -4.62 2.84
N VAL A 38 -4.29 -4.33 1.71
CA VAL A 38 -4.76 -4.79 0.39
C VAL A 38 -4.28 -6.21 0.09
N TRP A 39 -5.10 -6.95 -0.62
CA TRP A 39 -4.84 -8.33 -1.02
C TRP A 39 -4.24 -8.39 -2.41
N VAL A 40 -3.16 -9.17 -2.57
CA VAL A 40 -2.48 -9.35 -3.85
C VAL A 40 -2.04 -10.80 -4.02
N HIS A 41 -1.90 -11.27 -5.26
CA HIS A 41 -1.35 -12.58 -5.52
C HIS A 41 0.12 -12.69 -5.11
N THR A 42 0.43 -13.74 -4.36
CA THR A 42 1.80 -14.10 -3.97
C THR A 42 2.71 -14.28 -5.20
N SER A 43 2.17 -14.82 -6.30
CA SER A 43 2.87 -15.01 -7.58
C SER A 43 3.23 -13.68 -8.25
N CYS A 44 2.26 -12.75 -8.33
CA CYS A 44 2.48 -11.43 -8.95
C CYS A 44 3.50 -10.57 -8.20
N CYS A 45 3.63 -10.79 -6.89
CA CYS A 45 4.53 -10.04 -6.03
C CYS A 45 5.77 -10.85 -5.59
N GLN A 46 5.98 -12.03 -6.18
CA GLN A 46 7.11 -12.93 -5.91
C GLN A 46 7.34 -13.16 -4.41
N VAL A 47 6.26 -13.41 -3.68
CA VAL A 47 6.26 -13.55 -2.22
C VAL A 47 6.83 -14.91 -1.86
N SER A 48 7.98 -14.91 -1.19
CA SER A 48 8.59 -16.14 -0.69
C SER A 48 7.72 -16.73 0.42
N LYS A 49 7.48 -18.05 0.39
CA LYS A 49 6.68 -18.79 1.39
C LYS A 49 7.17 -18.65 2.85
N SER A 50 8.33 -18.03 3.08
CA SER A 50 8.96 -17.85 4.38
C SER A 50 8.83 -16.43 4.95
N VAL A 51 8.07 -15.52 4.32
CA VAL A 51 7.92 -14.15 4.86
C VAL A 51 6.75 -14.08 5.83
N SER A 52 7.00 -13.53 7.02
CA SER A 52 5.94 -13.26 8.01
C SER A 52 5.29 -11.89 7.79
N THR A 53 5.96 -10.97 7.12
CA THR A 53 5.45 -9.64 6.78
C THR A 53 5.61 -9.41 5.29
N TYR A 54 4.52 -9.02 4.65
CA TYR A 54 4.49 -8.71 3.22
C TYR A 54 4.12 -7.24 2.99
N VAL A 55 4.89 -6.59 2.13
CA VAL A 55 4.68 -5.19 1.75
C VAL A 55 4.62 -5.10 0.23
N CYS A 56 3.55 -4.51 -0.29
CA CYS A 56 3.37 -4.30 -1.74
C CYS A 56 4.34 -3.24 -2.28
N ASP A 57 4.61 -3.28 -3.59
CA ASP A 57 5.54 -2.34 -4.22
C ASP A 57 5.13 -0.88 -4.04
N LYS A 58 3.83 -0.57 -4.06
CA LYS A 58 3.33 0.78 -3.78
C LYS A 58 3.76 1.30 -2.41
N CYS A 59 3.69 0.46 -1.37
CA CYS A 59 4.12 0.85 -0.04
C CYS A 59 5.66 0.90 0.09
N LYS A 60 6.38 -0.02 -0.56
CA LYS A 60 7.85 0.03 -0.65
C LYS A 60 8.35 1.32 -1.31
N GLU A 61 7.71 1.75 -2.40
CA GLU A 61 8.04 2.99 -3.10
C GLU A 61 7.72 4.24 -2.25
N LYS A 62 6.56 4.26 -1.58
CA LYS A 62 6.20 5.34 -0.66
C LYS A 62 7.22 5.50 0.46
N LYS A 63 7.65 4.41 1.10
CA LYS A 63 8.69 4.45 2.15
C LYS A 63 10.04 4.96 1.65
N ARG A 64 10.40 4.65 0.40
CA ARG A 64 11.63 5.19 -0.21
C ARG A 64 11.53 6.71 -0.43
N LYS A 65 10.40 7.18 -0.94
CA LYS A 65 10.16 8.63 -1.12
C LYS A 65 10.12 9.39 0.19
N GLU A 66 9.44 8.88 1.21
CA GLU A 66 9.35 9.54 2.52
C GLU A 66 10.73 9.76 3.15
N ARG A 67 11.64 8.79 3.01
CA ARG A 67 13.01 8.92 3.52
C ARG A 67 13.79 10.03 2.82
N GLU A 68 13.66 10.11 1.51
CA GLU A 68 14.32 11.12 0.68
C GLU A 68 13.72 12.52 0.93
N GLU A 69 12.39 12.63 1.03
CA GLU A 69 11.71 13.88 1.40
C GLU A 69 12.04 14.33 2.82
N SER A 70 12.24 13.41 3.76
CA SER A 70 12.69 13.73 5.12
C SER A 70 14.12 14.28 5.14
N GLU A 71 15.01 13.78 4.28
CA GLU A 71 16.36 14.34 4.10
C GLU A 71 16.33 15.71 3.40
N VAL A 72 15.49 15.89 2.37
CA VAL A 72 15.30 17.18 1.67
C VAL A 72 14.67 18.22 2.57
N ALA A 73 13.66 17.84 3.36
CA ALA A 73 12.99 18.73 4.31
C ALA A 73 13.97 19.18 5.39
N GLN A 74 14.81 18.28 5.93
CA GLN A 74 15.88 18.63 6.88
C GLN A 74 16.90 19.60 6.25
N LEU A 75 17.29 19.38 5.00
CA LEU A 75 18.22 20.27 4.27
C LEU A 75 17.61 21.66 4.00
N LEU A 76 16.29 21.76 3.84
CA LEU A 76 15.59 23.04 3.65
C LEU A 76 15.44 23.86 4.94
N VAL A 77 15.51 23.26 6.13
CA VAL A 77 15.44 24.00 7.41
C VAL A 77 16.77 24.68 7.76
N GLU A 78 17.88 24.24 7.16
CA GLU A 78 19.23 24.72 7.46
C GLU A 78 19.78 25.79 6.49
N LEU A 79 18.96 26.39 5.62
CA LEU A 79 19.42 27.52 4.80
C LEU A 79 19.35 28.83 5.60
N PRO A 80 20.47 29.38 6.13
CA PRO A 80 20.49 30.75 6.60
C PRO A 80 20.26 31.69 5.42
N GLY A 81 19.36 32.65 5.61
CA GLY A 81 18.95 33.62 4.61
C GLY A 81 20.11 34.26 3.87
N LYS A 82 20.28 33.90 2.60
CA LYS A 82 21.12 34.64 1.65
C LYS A 82 20.22 35.58 0.88
N SER A 83 20.06 36.77 1.45
CA SER A 83 19.63 37.98 0.76
C SER A 83 20.50 38.15 -0.49
N VAL A 84 19.90 38.00 -1.66
CA VAL A 84 20.51 38.46 -2.90
C VAL A 84 20.34 39.98 -2.93
N SER A 85 21.42 40.71 -2.65
CA SER A 85 21.51 42.12 -2.99
C SER A 85 21.55 42.23 -4.51
N PHE A 86 20.59 42.97 -5.07
CA PHE A 86 20.58 43.36 -6.47
C PHE A 86 21.25 44.74 -6.54
N ASP A 87 22.42 44.81 -7.18
CA ASP A 87 23.10 46.07 -7.55
C ASP A 87 22.35 46.77 -8.70
#